data_AF-A0A0J7MTC8-F1
#
_entry.id   AF-A0A0J7MTC8-F1
#
_cell.length_a   1.000
_cell.length_b   1.000
_cell.length_c   1.000
_cell.angle_alpha   90.00
_cell.angle_beta   90.00
_cell.angle_gamma   90.00
#
_symmetry.space_group_name_H-M   'P 1'
#
loop_
_entity.id
_entity.type
_entity.pdbx_description
1 polymer ?
#
loop_
_entity_poly.entity_id
_entity_poly.type
_entity_poly.pdbx_seq_one_letter_code
_entity_poly.pdbx_strand_id
1 'polypeptide(L)'
;MAAFRDQPLRSNSNTDRRLESLRREEEKIRNKNKKVVKKAENTLSIFVLDITNVLSDDCNAAWIPLKQDDHSGPDERILYSLVVGKGELIVFGGICKEHSTLGGHTDVNDFVYNDLHFINPPRYVI
;
A
#
# COMPACT_ATOMS: atom_id res chain seq x y z
N MET A 1 59.82 23.53 1.38
CA MET A 1 58.84 22.57 0.84
C MET A 1 57.43 23.10 1.17
N ALA A 2 56.59 23.19 0.13
CA ALA A 2 55.16 23.52 0.07
C ALA A 2 54.60 24.71 0.89
N ALA A 3 54.12 25.71 0.16
CA ALA A 3 53.44 26.91 0.62
C ALA A 3 51.95 26.63 0.94
N PHE A 4 51.52 26.97 2.15
CA PHE A 4 50.10 27.12 2.47
C PHE A 4 49.63 28.48 1.92
N ARG A 5 48.95 28.46 0.78
CA ARG A 5 48.22 29.63 0.27
C ARG A 5 46.91 29.73 1.04
N ASP A 6 46.83 30.69 1.95
CA ASP A 6 45.56 31.22 2.44
C ASP A 6 44.85 31.90 1.28
N GLN A 7 43.91 31.19 0.67
CA GLN A 7 43.00 31.74 -0.33
C GLN A 7 41.68 32.07 0.37
N PRO A 8 41.17 33.31 0.31
CA PRO A 8 39.88 33.62 0.91
C PRO A 8 38.81 32.80 0.20
N LEU A 9 38.12 31.96 0.96
CA LEU A 9 36.95 31.22 0.52
C LEU A 9 35.92 32.24 0.05
N ARG A 10 35.85 32.46 -1.27
CA ARG A 10 34.75 33.19 -1.89
C ARG A 10 33.49 32.40 -1.58
N SER A 11 32.73 32.86 -0.57
CA SER A 11 31.35 32.48 -0.37
C SER A 11 30.63 32.78 -1.69
N ASN A 12 30.39 31.73 -2.47
CA ASN A 12 29.61 31.83 -3.68
C ASN A 12 28.15 31.93 -3.22
N SER A 13 27.71 33.15 -2.96
CA SER A 13 26.32 33.50 -2.64
C SER A 13 25.30 32.89 -3.63
N ASN A 14 25.74 32.63 -4.87
CA ASN A 14 24.95 31.95 -5.89
C ASN A 14 24.73 30.46 -5.59
N THR A 15 25.70 29.79 -4.96
CA THR A 15 25.61 28.39 -4.55
C THR A 15 24.67 28.23 -3.36
N ASP A 16 24.77 29.14 -2.38
CA ASP A 16 23.88 29.16 -1.21
C ASP A 16 22.42 29.40 -1.64
N ARG A 17 22.18 30.36 -2.55
CA ARG A 17 20.85 30.60 -3.12
C ARG A 17 20.28 29.39 -3.83
N ARG A 18 21.10 28.67 -4.61
CA ARG A 18 20.65 27.46 -5.31
C ARG A 18 20.30 26.34 -4.33
N LEU A 19 21.06 26.20 -3.25
CA LEU A 19 20.78 25.24 -2.18
C LEU A 19 19.45 25.57 -1.48
N GLU A 20 19.19 26.85 -1.20
CA GLU A 20 17.93 27.29 -0.60
C GLU A 20 16.74 27.05 -1.52
N SER A 21 16.88 27.28 -2.82
CA SER A 21 15.85 26.96 -3.81
C SER A 21 15.53 25.47 -3.83
N LEU A 22 16.55 24.60 -3.84
CA LEU A 22 16.37 23.14 -3.80
C LEU A 22 15.70 22.69 -2.50
N ARG A 23 16.11 23.22 -1.34
CA ARG A 23 15.48 22.90 -0.06
C ARG A 23 13.99 23.27 -0.02
N ARG A 24 13.62 24.43 -0.56
CA ARG A 24 12.22 24.86 -0.66
C ARG A 24 11.42 23.96 -1.60
N GLU A 25 12.03 23.46 -2.66
CA GLU A 25 11.41 22.54 -3.60
C GLU A 25 11.24 21.14 -3.00
N GLU A 26 12.26 20.60 -2.34
CA GLU A 26 12.19 19.34 -1.59
C GLU A 26 11.13 19.38 -0.49
N GLU A 27 11.02 20.50 0.23
CA GLU A 27 10.02 20.67 1.28
C GLU A 27 8.59 20.75 0.71
N LYS A 28 8.41 21.34 -0.47
CA LYS A 28 7.13 21.30 -1.19
C LYS A 28 6.79 19.89 -1.67
N ILE A 29 7.76 19.13 -2.21
CA ILE A 29 7.56 17.73 -2.63
C ILE A 29 7.21 16.87 -1.42
N ARG A 30 7.95 17.01 -0.32
CA ARG A 30 7.69 16.32 0.96
C ARG A 30 6.32 16.66 1.52
N ASN A 31 5.90 17.93 1.47
CA ASN A 31 4.57 18.34 1.95
C ASN A 31 3.44 17.91 1.01
N LYS A 32 3.68 17.79 -0.30
CA LYS A 32 2.72 17.15 -1.23
C LYS A 32 2.56 15.67 -0.92
N ASN A 33 3.65 14.96 -0.65
CA ASN A 33 3.61 13.54 -0.25
C ASN A 33 2.99 13.34 1.16
N LYS A 34 3.08 14.34 2.03
CA LYS A 34 2.43 14.35 3.37
C LYS A 34 0.97 14.82 3.35
N LYS A 35 0.50 15.48 2.29
CA LYS A 35 -0.94 15.66 2.07
C LYS A 35 -1.50 14.33 1.61
N VAL A 36 -1.64 13.46 2.62
CA VAL A 36 -2.45 12.25 2.68
C VAL A 36 -3.46 12.30 1.56
N VAL A 37 -3.12 11.57 0.49
CA VAL A 37 -4.10 10.85 -0.30
C VAL A 37 -4.99 10.20 0.76
N LYS A 38 -6.17 10.78 1.02
CA LYS A 38 -7.25 10.04 1.65
C LYS A 38 -7.58 8.97 0.61
N LYS A 39 -6.75 7.94 0.57
CA LYS A 39 -7.02 6.72 -0.17
C LYS A 39 -8.31 6.28 0.49
N ALA A 40 -9.42 6.32 -0.25
CA ALA A 40 -10.54 5.49 0.15
C ALA A 40 -9.90 4.11 0.37
N GLU A 41 -9.99 3.59 1.59
CA GLU A 41 -9.41 2.29 1.96
C GLU A 41 -10.20 1.23 1.21
N ASN A 42 -9.94 1.13 -0.10
CA ASN A 42 -10.38 0.04 -0.93
C ASN A 42 -9.55 -1.15 -0.46
N THR A 43 -10.07 -1.87 0.51
CA THR A 43 -9.49 -3.09 1.06
C THR A 43 -10.29 -4.28 0.55
N LEU A 44 -9.62 -5.42 0.40
CA LEU A 44 -10.32 -6.66 0.06
C LEU A 44 -11.13 -7.15 1.26
N SER A 45 -12.44 -7.31 1.08
CA SER A 45 -13.31 -7.93 2.07
C SER A 45 -13.16 -9.45 2.06
N ILE A 46 -13.05 -10.05 3.25
CA ILE A 46 -12.84 -11.49 3.42
C ILE A 46 -14.15 -12.13 3.89
N PHE A 47 -14.53 -13.22 3.21
CA PHE A 47 -15.70 -14.02 3.54
C PHE A 47 -15.29 -15.49 3.64
N VAL A 48 -15.89 -16.20 4.59
CA VAL A 48 -15.80 -17.67 4.71
C VAL A 48 -17.02 -18.28 4.03
N LEU A 49 -16.80 -19.23 3.12
CA LEU A 49 -17.89 -20.03 2.56
C LEU A 49 -18.21 -21.18 3.51
N ASP A 50 -19.35 -21.09 4.18
CA ASP A 50 -19.90 -22.19 4.97
C ASP A 50 -20.59 -23.18 4.04
N ILE A 51 -20.06 -24.40 3.99
CA ILE A 51 -20.56 -25.52 3.19
C ILE A 51 -21.21 -26.62 4.04
N THR A 52 -21.50 -26.37 5.32
CA THR A 52 -22.01 -27.39 6.25
C THR A 52 -23.26 -28.10 5.73
N ASN A 53 -24.13 -27.38 5.01
CA ASN A 53 -25.42 -27.87 4.53
C ASN A 53 -25.44 -28.22 3.03
N VAL A 54 -24.29 -28.31 2.35
CA VAL A 54 -24.30 -28.59 0.89
C VAL A 54 -24.72 -30.01 0.55
N LEU A 55 -24.61 -30.94 1.51
CA LEU A 55 -25.02 -32.33 1.37
C LEU A 55 -26.32 -32.65 2.10
N SER A 56 -26.96 -31.68 2.76
CA SER A 56 -28.26 -31.88 3.40
C SER A 56 -29.40 -31.73 2.40
N ASP A 57 -30.62 -32.11 2.80
CA ASP A 57 -31.81 -32.01 1.96
C ASP A 57 -32.07 -30.57 1.49
N ASP A 58 -31.73 -29.57 2.30
CA ASP A 58 -31.87 -28.15 1.97
C ASP A 58 -30.79 -27.63 1.00
N CYS A 59 -29.72 -28.41 0.77
CA CYS A 59 -28.63 -28.18 -0.20
C CYS A 59 -28.21 -26.71 -0.35
N ASN A 60 -27.66 -26.12 0.71
CA ASN A 60 -27.29 -24.70 0.73
C ASN A 60 -25.86 -24.44 1.25
N ALA A 61 -25.36 -23.27 0.89
CA ALA A 61 -24.10 -22.70 1.38
C ALA A 61 -24.32 -21.21 1.70
N ALA A 62 -23.55 -20.69 2.65
CA ALA A 62 -23.66 -19.31 3.09
C ALA A 62 -22.30 -18.61 3.11
N TRP A 63 -22.26 -17.35 2.67
CA TRP A 63 -21.09 -16.50 2.84
C TRP A 63 -21.16 -15.82 4.19
N ILE A 64 -20.19 -16.13 5.07
CA ILE A 64 -20.09 -15.55 6.41
C ILE A 64 -19.02 -14.44 6.36
N PRO A 65 -19.37 -13.17 6.65
CA PRO A 65 -18.40 -12.10 6.71
C PRO A 65 -17.44 -12.32 7.88
N LEU A 66 -16.15 -12.12 7.63
CA LEU A 66 -15.14 -12.17 8.68
C LEU A 66 -15.21 -10.86 9.47
N LYS A 67 -15.78 -10.89 10.68
CA LYS A 67 -15.74 -9.74 11.58
C LYS A 67 -14.30 -9.48 11.99
N GLN A 68 -13.66 -8.48 11.40
CA GLN A 68 -12.37 -8.00 11.86
C GLN A 68 -12.53 -6.54 12.25
N ASP A 69 -11.93 -6.17 13.38
CA ASP A 69 -11.95 -4.79 13.89
C ASP A 69 -11.26 -3.86 12.87
N ASP A 70 -12.08 -2.96 12.31
CA ASP A 70 -11.84 -1.77 11.50
C ASP A 70 -10.88 -1.76 10.29
N HIS A 71 -9.96 -2.71 10.07
CA HIS A 71 -9.06 -2.72 8.88
C HIS A 71 -8.71 -4.14 8.38
N SER A 72 -9.72 -4.85 7.88
CA SER A 72 -9.79 -6.32 7.78
C SER A 72 -8.96 -7.02 6.68
N GLY A 73 -8.49 -6.29 5.68
CA GLY A 73 -7.91 -6.93 4.50
C GLY A 73 -6.81 -6.11 3.84
N PRO A 74 -6.00 -6.73 2.98
CA PRO A 74 -4.98 -6.00 2.24
C PRO A 74 -5.65 -5.00 1.29
N ASP A 75 -4.92 -3.94 0.94
CA ASP A 75 -5.30 -3.03 -0.14
C ASP A 75 -5.76 -3.79 -1.38
N GLU A 76 -6.81 -3.28 -2.03
CA GLU A 76 -7.37 -3.79 -3.27
C GLU A 76 -6.26 -3.99 -4.30
N ARG A 77 -6.11 -5.25 -4.70
CA ARG A 77 -5.06 -5.69 -5.62
C ARG A 77 -5.56 -6.91 -6.39
N ILE A 78 -5.06 -7.07 -7.60
CA ILE A 78 -5.26 -8.23 -8.47
C ILE A 78 -3.97 -9.02 -8.60
N LEU A 79 -4.02 -10.21 -9.19
CA LEU A 79 -2.82 -11.04 -9.45
C LEU A 79 -1.99 -11.37 -8.20
N TYR A 80 -2.64 -11.38 -7.03
CA TYR A 80 -2.06 -11.87 -5.79
C TYR A 80 -2.20 -13.40 -5.71
N SER A 81 -1.39 -14.02 -4.86
CA SER A 81 -1.51 -15.44 -4.54
C SER A 81 -2.04 -15.63 -3.12
N LEU A 82 -2.85 -16.66 -2.92
CA LEU A 82 -3.30 -17.12 -1.61
C LEU A 82 -2.57 -18.41 -1.24
N VAL A 83 -1.95 -18.44 -0.07
CA VAL A 83 -1.14 -19.56 0.42
C VAL A 83 -1.65 -20.02 1.77
N VAL A 84 -1.93 -21.31 1.90
CA VAL A 84 -2.36 -21.92 3.18
C VAL A 84 -1.16 -22.02 4.12
N GLY A 85 -1.28 -21.45 5.31
CA GLY A 85 -0.31 -21.51 6.41
C GLY A 85 -0.71 -22.49 7.52
N LYS A 86 -0.13 -22.33 8.73
CA LYS A 86 -0.36 -23.19 9.90
C LYS A 86 -1.53 -22.69 10.76
N GLY A 87 -2.67 -22.42 10.13
CA GLY A 87 -3.86 -21.85 10.78
C GLY A 87 -4.23 -20.46 10.27
N GLU A 88 -3.48 -19.95 9.31
CA GLU A 88 -3.72 -18.69 8.62
C GLU A 88 -3.77 -18.90 7.10
N LEU A 89 -4.41 -17.96 6.41
CA LEU A 89 -4.34 -17.79 4.97
C LEU A 89 -3.45 -16.58 4.68
N ILE A 90 -2.46 -16.73 3.82
CA ILE A 90 -1.45 -15.72 3.54
C ILE A 90 -1.69 -15.17 2.14
N VAL A 91 -1.90 -13.86 2.03
CA VAL A 91 -1.92 -13.13 0.76
C VAL A 91 -0.50 -12.70 0.44
N PHE A 92 -0.01 -13.04 -0.76
CA PHE A 92 1.31 -12.66 -1.23
C PHE A 92 1.22 -11.81 -2.51
N GLY A 93 1.84 -10.62 -2.45
CA GLY A 93 2.04 -9.72 -3.58
C GLY A 93 0.74 -9.18 -4.20
N GLY A 94 0.80 -8.88 -5.50
CA GLY A 94 -0.32 -8.39 -6.31
C GLY A 94 -0.04 -7.06 -7.01
N ILE A 95 -1.01 -6.56 -7.77
CA ILE A 95 -0.95 -5.28 -8.48
C ILE A 95 -2.20 -4.47 -8.13
N CYS A 96 -2.07 -3.24 -7.66
CA CYS A 96 -3.18 -2.29 -7.55
C CYS A 96 -3.19 -1.37 -8.75
N LYS A 97 -4.37 -1.26 -9.35
CA LYS A 97 -4.62 -0.34 -10.45
C LYS A 97 -5.32 0.88 -9.90
N GLU A 98 -4.57 1.96 -9.68
CA GLU A 98 -5.16 3.21 -9.22
C GLU A 98 -5.55 4.08 -10.42
N HIS A 99 -6.84 4.36 -10.55
CA HIS A 99 -7.35 5.29 -11.54
C HIS A 99 -7.37 6.71 -10.95
N SER A 100 -6.28 7.46 -11.15
CA SER A 100 -6.24 8.86 -10.72
C SER A 100 -6.82 9.77 -11.82
N THR A 101 -7.97 10.39 -11.56
CA THR A 101 -8.60 11.38 -12.45
C THR A 101 -8.18 12.80 -12.08
N LEU A 102 -6.88 13.10 -12.18
CA LEU A 102 -6.40 14.47 -11.97
C LEU A 102 -6.21 15.17 -13.33
N GLY A 103 -7.16 16.02 -13.71
CA GLY A 103 -6.97 17.00 -14.80
C GLY A 103 -7.25 16.52 -16.23
N GLY A 104 -8.17 15.57 -16.43
CA GLY A 104 -8.63 15.18 -17.78
C GLY A 104 -7.72 14.21 -18.53
N HIS A 105 -6.54 13.90 -17.99
CA HIS A 105 -5.74 12.75 -18.40
C HIS A 105 -5.94 11.62 -17.40
N THR A 106 -6.39 10.45 -17.88
CA THR A 106 -6.40 9.21 -17.10
C THR A 106 -4.97 8.66 -17.10
N ASP A 107 -4.20 8.98 -16.07
CA ASP A 107 -2.93 8.29 -15.84
C ASP A 107 -3.21 7.03 -15.04
N VAL A 108 -2.97 5.88 -15.66
CA VAL A 108 -3.16 4.56 -15.03
C VAL A 108 -1.83 4.22 -14.39
N ASN A 109 -1.75 4.33 -13.06
CA ASN A 109 -0.56 3.95 -12.33
C ASN A 109 -0.78 2.57 -11.72
N ASP A 110 0.01 1.60 -12.19
CA ASP A 110 0.00 0.24 -11.68
C ASP A 110 1.04 0.12 -10.55
N PHE A 111 0.57 -0.11 -9.32
CA PHE A 111 1.44 -0.35 -8.16
C PHE A 111 1.65 -1.84 -7.95
N VAL A 112 2.90 -2.29 -7.89
CA VAL A 112 3.25 -3.68 -7.62
C VAL A 112 3.51 -3.87 -6.13
N TYR A 113 2.82 -4.81 -5.51
CA TYR A 113 3.03 -5.24 -4.13
C TYR A 113 3.92 -6.47 -4.06
N ASN A 114 4.84 -6.45 -3.09
CA ASN A 114 5.69 -7.57 -2.69
C ASN A 114 5.73 -7.67 -1.16
N ASP A 115 4.54 -7.62 -0.55
CA ASP A 115 4.29 -7.75 0.87
C ASP A 115 3.49 -9.03 1.16
N LEU A 116 3.38 -9.35 2.45
CA LEU A 116 2.59 -10.45 2.97
C LEU A 116 1.48 -9.88 3.85
N HIS A 117 0.27 -10.41 3.70
CA HIS A 117 -0.85 -10.11 4.58
C HIS A 117 -1.44 -11.41 5.13
N PHE A 118 -1.64 -11.47 6.45
CA PHE A 118 -2.04 -12.67 7.16
C PHE A 118 -3.51 -12.59 7.57
N ILE A 119 -4.30 -13.55 7.10
CA ILE A 119 -5.72 -13.68 7.39
C ILE A 119 -5.89 -14.83 8.37
N ASN A 120 -6.39 -14.51 9.57
CA ASN A 120 -6.66 -15.50 10.60
C ASN A 120 -8.17 -15.79 10.63
N PRO A 121 -8.66 -16.86 9.97
CA PRO A 121 -10.06 -17.23 10.09
C PRO A 121 -10.35 -17.67 11.54
N PRO A 122 -11.57 -17.43 12.06
CA PRO A 122 -12.05 -18.05 13.28
C PRO A 122 -11.83 -19.56 13.17
N ARG A 123 -11.36 -20.16 14.27
CA ARG A 123 -11.24 -21.61 14.36
C ARG A 123 -12.65 -22.19 14.36
N TYR A 124 -13.15 -22.54 13.18
CA TYR A 124 -14.32 -23.39 13.05
C TYR A 124 -13.88 -24.84 13.27
N VAL A 125 -14.59 -25.54 14.15
CA VAL A 125 -14.53 -27.01 14.19
C VAL A 125 -15.32 -27.47 12.97
N ILE A 126 -14.63 -28.09 12.01
CA ILE A 126 -15.22 -28.73 10.83
C ILE A 126 -15.91 -30.02 11.28
#